data_AF-A0A357TPK1-F1
#
_entry.id   AF-A0A357TPK1-F1
#
_cell.length_a   1.000
_cell.length_b   1.000
_cell.length_c   1.000
_cell.angle_alpha   90.00
_cell.angle_beta   90.00
_cell.angle_gamma   90.00
#
_symmetry.space_group_name_H-M   'P 1'
#
loop_
_entity.id
_entity.type
_entity.pdbx_description
1 polymer ?
#
loop_
_entity_poly.entity_id
_entity_poly.type
_entity_poly.pdbx_seq_one_letter_code
_entity_poly.pdbx_strand_id
1 'polypeptide(L)' 'MREQIRTVMRWSGPRMLFVHPVLAVRHMKETMKAKKS' A
#
# COMPACT_ATOMS: atom_id res chain seq x y z
N MET A 1 8.89 10.52 -9.12
CA MET A 1 7.48 10.13 -8.82
C MET A 1 7.36 8.89 -7.93
N ARG A 2 8.16 7.83 -8.11
CA ARG A 2 8.11 6.61 -7.27
C ARG A 2 8.48 6.83 -5.79
N GLU A 3 9.31 7.81 -5.45
CA GLU A 3 9.71 8.10 -4.06
C GLU A 3 8.58 8.69 -3.22
N GLN A 4 7.72 9.51 -3.83
CA GLN A 4 6.54 10.05 -3.16
C GLN A 4 5.56 8.92 -2.84
N ILE A 5 5.36 7.99 -3.79
CA ILE A 5 4.56 6.78 -3.58
C ILE A 5 5.15 5.95 -2.43
N ARG A 6 6.47 5.80 -2.35
CA ARG A 6 7.14 5.06 -1.26
C ARG A 6 6.96 5.73 0.11
N THR A 7 6.99 7.06 0.16
CA THR A 7 6.79 7.84 1.38
C THR A 7 5.34 7.77 1.85
N VAL A 8 4.39 7.98 0.94
CA VAL A 8 2.96 7.81 1.21
C VAL A 8 2.69 6.37 1.66
N MET A 9 3.27 5.37 1.02
CA MET A 9 3.05 3.97 1.39
C MET A 9 3.64 3.62 2.76
N ARG A 10 4.80 4.20 3.13
CA ARG A 10 5.44 4.01 4.45
C ARG A 10 4.58 4.55 5.60
N TRP A 11 3.81 5.61 5.37
CA TRP A 11 2.98 6.25 6.40
C TRP A 11 1.49 5.86 6.32
N SER A 12 0.94 5.71 5.12
CA SER A 12 -0.49 5.42 4.88
C SER A 12 -0.80 3.92 4.83
N GLY A 13 0.19 3.07 4.52
CA GLY A 13 0.00 1.62 4.41
C GLY A 13 -0.57 0.96 5.67
N PRO A 14 -0.02 1.23 6.87
CA PRO A 14 -0.54 0.64 8.10
C PRO A 14 -1.93 1.17 8.46
N ARG A 15 -2.18 2.47 8.26
CA ARG A 15 -3.45 3.12 8.65
C ARG A 15 -4.64 2.59 7.83
N MET A 16 -4.43 2.28 6.55
CA MET A 16 -5.47 1.72 5.69
C MET A 16 -5.87 0.30 6.13
N LEU A 17 -4.95 -0.47 6.70
CA LEU A 17 -5.19 -1.80 7.26
C LEU A 17 -6.21 -1.79 8.40
N PHE A 18 -6.21 -0.71 9.21
CA PHE A 18 -7.11 -0.56 10.34
C PHE A 18 -8.46 0.08 9.99
N VAL A 19 -8.52 0.95 8.98
CA VAL A 19 -9.76 1.67 8.61
C VAL A 19 -10.60 0.88 7.60
N HIS A 20 -9.95 0.21 6.63
CA HIS A 20 -10.63 -0.55 5.58
C HIS A 20 -9.92 -1.88 5.33
N PRO A 21 -10.09 -2.89 6.21
CA PRO A 21 -9.34 -4.14 6.14
C PRO A 21 -9.46 -4.86 4.79
N VAL A 22 -10.65 -4.84 4.16
CA VAL A 22 -10.88 -5.44 2.83
C VAL A 22 -10.10 -4.72 1.74
N LEU A 23 -10.15 -3.38 1.73
CA LEU A 23 -9.41 -2.56 0.76
C LEU A 23 -7.90 -2.67 0.99
N ALA A 24 -7.46 -2.81 2.24
CA ALA A 24 -6.06 -2.96 2.59
C ALA A 24 -5.49 -4.30 2.13
N VAL A 25 -6.24 -5.40 2.25
CA VAL A 25 -5.82 -6.71 1.70
C VAL A 25 -5.71 -6.66 0.18
N ARG A 26 -6.66 -6.02 -0.53
CA ARG A 26 -6.55 -5.78 -1.98
C ARG A 26 -5.34 -4.91 -2.32
N HIS A 27 -5.15 -3.81 -1.60
CA HIS A 27 -4.03 -2.89 -1.81
C HIS A 27 -2.69 -3.56 -1.57
N MET A 28 -2.57 -4.41 -0.53
CA MET A 28 -1.37 -5.19 -0.23
C MET A 28 -1.04 -6.19 -1.34
N LYS A 29 -2.04 -6.85 -1.94
CA LYS A 29 -1.81 -7.71 -3.11
C LYS A 29 -1.31 -6.91 -4.32
N GLU A 30 -1.95 -5.78 -4.62
CA GLU A 30 -1.61 -4.93 -5.76
C GLU A 30 -0.22 -4.29 -5.61
N THR A 31 0.15 -3.82 -4.42
CA THR A 31 1.48 -3.24 -4.17
C THR A 31 2.60 -4.29 -4.15
N MET A 32 2.34 -5.49 -3.62
CA MET A 32 3.31 -6.59 -3.72
C MET A 32 3.53 -7.02 -5.17
N LYS A 33 2.47 -7.02 -5.99
CA LYS A 33 2.54 -7.30 -7.44
C LYS A 33 3.33 -6.21 -8.18
N ALA A 34 3.17 -4.95 -7.81
CA ALA A 34 3.91 -3.82 -8.38
C ALA A 34 5.42 -3.81 -8.06
N LYS A 35 5.86 -4.55 -7.02
CA LYS A 35 7.28 -4.66 -6.63
C LYS A 35 8.01 -5.81 -7.36
N LYS A 36 7.31 -6.64 -8.13
CA LYS A 36 7.88 -7.84 -8.80
C LYS A 36 8.16 -7.65 -10.31
N SER A 37 8.04 -6.43 -10.84
CA SER A 37 8.38 -6.12 -12.23
C SER A 37 9.47 -5.06 -12.33
#